data_AF-W5PYG1-F1
#
_entry.id   AF-W5PYG1-F1
#
_cell.length_a   1.000
_cell.length_b   1.000
_cell.length_c   1.000
_cell.angle_alpha   90.00
_cell.angle_beta   90.00
_cell.angle_gamma   90.00
#
_symmetry.space_group_name_H-M   'P 1'
#
loop_
_entity.id
_entity.type
_entity.pdbx_description
1 polymer ?
#
loop_
_entity_poly.entity_id
_entity_poly.type
_entity_poly.pdbx_seq_one_letter_code
_entity_poly.pdbx_strand_id
1 'polypeptide(L)'
;MTRACWTCTYASCASRSSAHRHVHTHLCPVTFRVGSLTLSPGLWNTQTPRVHTLILNRCSDPAQPPPVAKPRTSRKRPQTAVLLLTLLRLLFLPVVAFLVAFHQNKQLIGDRGLLPCRTYLQSVQRHFGGRVSWDALSYAPTILWLLDWSHMDANLDALALLGLGISSFILVSGCANMVLMAALWVLYMSLVNVGQIWYSSGWESQLLETGFLGIFLCPLWTLSALPRGTPTSRVVVWGFRWLIFRIMLGAGLIKIRGDRCWRDLTCMDFHYETQPVPNPVAYFLHRSPWWFHRFETLSNHFLELVVPFFIFLGRRMCIVHGALQVLFQVVLIISGNLSFLNWLTIVPSLACFDDATLGGLFPSGPGRLKDQVLKIQEEEARGPGALRTRGRVARGMVNLALGVLVAWLSIPVVLNLLSPRQVMNSSFNPLRIVNTYGAFGSITRERTEVILQGTASANASAPDATWEDYEFKCKPGDLRRRPCLISPYHHRLDWLMWFAAFQTYEHNEWVIHLAGKQAPAAASAAPQGFSPKCRALPWGPARPRTRPEHNSPEAPRSH
;
A
#
# COMPACT_ATOMS: atom_id res chain seq x y z
N MET A 1 30.83 2.05 -29.39
CA MET A 1 31.04 3.51 -29.26
C MET A 1 30.31 4.01 -28.03
N THR A 2 30.97 4.88 -27.26
CA THR A 2 30.55 5.59 -26.03
C THR A 2 30.11 4.74 -24.82
N ARG A 3 31.12 4.34 -24.03
CA ARG A 3 31.06 4.00 -22.60
C ARG A 3 31.08 5.30 -21.78
N ALA A 4 30.35 5.36 -20.67
CA ALA A 4 30.63 6.31 -19.60
C ALA A 4 30.56 5.60 -18.24
N CYS A 5 31.72 5.55 -17.60
CA CYS A 5 32.05 5.01 -16.29
C CYS A 5 31.89 6.13 -15.27
N TRP A 6 31.30 5.88 -14.09
CA TRP A 6 31.32 6.82 -12.97
C TRP A 6 32.22 6.26 -11.86
N THR A 7 33.40 6.84 -11.74
CA THR A 7 34.35 6.66 -10.64
C THR A 7 34.08 7.66 -9.52
N CYS A 8 34.05 7.15 -8.29
CA CYS A 8 34.17 7.94 -7.06
C CYS A 8 35.56 8.57 -6.95
N THR A 9 35.66 9.79 -6.42
CA THR A 9 36.88 10.25 -5.72
C THR A 9 36.57 11.37 -4.72
N TYR A 10 37.10 11.19 -3.51
CA TYR A 10 37.19 12.13 -2.40
C TYR A 10 38.60 12.75 -2.38
N ALA A 11 38.73 14.07 -2.16
CA ALA A 11 39.87 14.82 -1.58
C ALA A 11 39.59 16.34 -1.81
N SER A 12 39.48 17.26 -0.86
CA SER A 12 40.25 17.70 0.33
C SER A 12 41.22 18.89 0.07
N CYS A 13 41.03 19.94 0.89
CA CYS A 13 41.98 20.92 1.45
C CYS A 13 42.43 22.18 0.66
N ALA A 14 42.14 23.38 1.22
CA ALA A 14 43.08 24.20 2.05
C ALA A 14 42.98 25.74 1.86
N SER A 15 42.81 26.51 2.96
CA SER A 15 43.59 27.71 3.38
C SER A 15 43.01 28.28 4.71
N ARG A 16 43.75 28.18 5.84
CA ARG A 16 44.50 29.21 6.63
C ARG A 16 43.63 30.40 7.14
N SER A 17 43.68 30.88 8.39
CA SER A 17 44.78 30.98 9.37
C SER A 17 44.32 31.29 10.82
N SER A 18 45.13 30.84 11.82
CA SER A 18 45.53 31.42 13.14
C SER A 18 44.45 31.95 14.15
N ALA A 19 44.55 31.86 15.49
CA ALA A 19 45.66 31.65 16.41
C ALA A 19 45.21 31.21 17.83
N HIS A 20 46.12 30.55 18.55
CA HIS A 20 46.32 30.33 19.99
C HIS A 20 45.30 30.85 21.06
N ARG A 21 44.91 29.98 22.01
CA ARG A 21 45.45 29.87 23.39
C ARG A 21 44.74 28.78 24.22
N HIS A 22 45.53 27.98 24.93
CA HIS A 22 45.13 27.10 26.03
C HIS A 22 44.82 27.91 27.30
N VAL A 23 43.87 27.47 28.14
CA VAL A 23 43.99 27.36 29.62
C VAL A 23 42.89 26.40 30.14
N HIS A 24 43.30 25.46 31.01
CA HIS A 24 42.46 24.60 31.86
C HIS A 24 41.87 25.37 33.05
N THR A 25 40.67 25.02 33.54
CA THR A 25 40.40 24.47 34.91
C THR A 25 38.95 24.65 35.41
N HIS A 26 38.40 23.53 35.89
CA HIS A 26 37.58 23.27 37.08
C HIS A 26 36.42 24.16 37.60
N LEU A 27 35.34 23.41 37.95
CA LEU A 27 34.48 23.47 39.16
C LEU A 27 33.26 24.42 39.23
N CYS A 28 32.09 23.76 39.14
CA CYS A 28 30.88 23.77 40.00
C CYS A 28 30.19 25.08 40.48
N PRO A 29 28.86 25.00 40.73
CA PRO A 29 27.94 26.13 40.65
C PRO A 29 27.65 26.77 42.02
N VAL A 30 27.33 28.07 42.01
CA VAL A 30 26.80 28.79 43.16
C VAL A 30 25.49 29.50 42.79
N THR A 31 24.48 29.19 43.59
CA THR A 31 23.16 29.81 43.72
C THR A 31 23.23 31.32 43.99
N PHE A 32 22.34 32.10 43.36
CA PHE A 32 22.07 33.48 43.75
C PHE A 32 20.65 33.63 44.31
N ARG A 33 20.54 34.34 45.42
CA ARG A 33 19.29 34.78 46.05
C ARG A 33 19.44 36.24 46.49
N VAL A 34 18.33 36.98 46.37
CA VAL A 34 17.89 38.18 47.14
C VAL A 34 18.17 39.59 46.60
N GLY A 35 17.09 40.39 46.60
CA GLY A 35 17.01 41.85 46.75
C GLY A 35 16.07 42.50 45.70
N SER A 36 15.09 43.37 45.98
CA SER A 36 14.78 44.18 47.18
C SER A 36 13.39 44.87 47.07
N LEU A 37 12.76 45.11 48.23
CA LEU A 37 12.02 46.32 48.69
C LEU A 37 10.84 46.95 47.91
N THR A 38 9.71 47.13 48.61
CA THR A 38 9.17 48.46 49.02
C THR A 38 8.12 48.36 50.13
N LEU A 39 8.15 49.33 51.06
CA LEU A 39 7.40 49.49 52.31
C LEU A 39 6.00 50.13 52.13
N SER A 40 5.10 49.88 53.09
CA SER A 40 4.22 50.92 53.69
C SER A 40 3.67 50.47 55.07
N PRO A 41 3.36 51.40 56.00
CA PRO A 41 3.32 51.13 57.45
C PRO A 41 1.91 51.21 58.07
N GLY A 42 1.71 50.62 59.25
CA GLY A 42 0.51 50.92 60.05
C GLY A 42 0.23 50.00 61.25
N LEU A 43 0.66 50.48 62.43
CA LEU A 43 0.11 50.32 63.78
C LEU A 43 0.05 48.96 64.53
N TRP A 44 0.87 48.89 65.58
CA TRP A 44 0.60 48.54 66.99
C TRP A 44 -0.61 47.62 67.31
N ASN A 45 -0.38 46.44 67.88
CA ASN A 45 -0.35 46.26 69.34
C ASN A 45 0.03 44.83 69.76
N THR A 46 0.84 44.75 70.80
CA THR A 46 1.27 43.57 71.54
C THR A 46 0.17 43.04 72.47
N GLN A 47 -0.02 41.71 72.54
CA GLN A 47 -0.22 40.95 73.80
C GLN A 47 -0.47 39.45 73.52
N THR A 48 0.43 38.62 74.04
CA THR A 48 0.20 37.22 74.45
C THR A 48 -0.05 37.21 75.98
N PRO A 49 -0.29 36.07 76.66
CA PRO A 49 -1.08 34.87 76.34
C PRO A 49 -2.08 34.54 77.49
N ARG A 50 -3.08 33.67 77.29
CA ARG A 50 -3.67 32.89 78.42
C ARG A 50 -4.05 31.47 78.03
N VAL A 51 -3.50 30.56 78.83
CA VAL A 51 -3.76 29.12 78.93
C VAL A 51 -5.15 28.92 79.53
N HIS A 52 -5.97 28.05 78.93
CA HIS A 52 -7.03 27.35 79.63
C HIS A 52 -7.09 25.90 79.18
N THR A 53 -6.76 25.03 80.13
CA THR A 53 -6.97 23.59 80.12
C THR A 53 -8.47 23.31 80.19
N LEU A 54 -9.01 22.53 79.26
CA LEU A 54 -10.32 21.90 79.37
C LEU A 54 -10.22 20.48 78.83
N ILE A 55 -10.19 19.54 79.76
CA ILE A 55 -10.35 18.10 79.56
C ILE A 55 -11.84 17.85 79.34
N LEU A 56 -12.21 17.28 78.20
CA LEU A 56 -13.47 16.53 78.05
C LEU A 56 -13.24 15.36 77.09
N ASN A 57 -13.28 14.16 77.67
CA ASN A 57 -13.39 12.88 76.98
C ASN A 57 -14.60 12.89 76.05
N ARG A 58 -14.40 12.52 74.77
CA ARG A 58 -15.47 11.91 73.97
C ARG A 58 -14.91 10.90 72.98
N CYS A 59 -15.48 9.71 73.08
CA CYS A 59 -15.38 8.48 72.32
C CYS A 59 -14.73 8.56 70.93
N SER A 60 -13.78 7.66 70.72
CA SER A 60 -13.27 7.22 69.42
C SER A 60 -14.40 6.62 68.57
N ASP A 61 -14.79 7.32 67.50
CA ASP A 61 -15.51 6.70 66.39
C ASP A 61 -14.53 5.87 65.56
N PRO A 62 -14.93 4.68 65.05
CA PRO A 62 -14.08 3.88 64.18
C PRO A 62 -13.83 4.65 62.88
N ALA A 63 -12.56 4.89 62.58
CA ALA A 63 -12.10 5.55 61.37
C ALA A 63 -12.78 4.92 60.14
N GLN A 64 -13.65 5.70 59.48
CA GLN A 64 -14.13 5.36 58.16
C GLN A 64 -12.91 5.12 57.25
N PRO A 65 -12.86 4.03 56.49
CA PRO A 65 -11.81 3.85 55.51
C PRO A 65 -11.83 5.06 54.57
N PRO A 66 -10.67 5.62 54.19
CA PRO A 66 -10.63 6.77 53.31
C PRO A 66 -11.45 6.44 52.06
N PRO A 67 -12.25 7.39 51.53
CA PRO A 67 -13.02 7.14 50.32
C PRO A 67 -12.08 6.60 49.27
N VAL A 68 -12.36 5.39 48.79
CA VAL A 68 -11.63 4.77 47.68
C VAL A 68 -11.62 5.81 46.57
N ALA A 69 -10.47 6.43 46.36
CA ALA A 69 -10.29 7.39 45.29
C ALA A 69 -10.72 6.66 44.03
N LYS A 70 -11.85 7.08 43.42
CA LYS A 70 -12.23 6.63 42.09
C LYS A 70 -10.96 6.73 41.26
N PRO A 71 -10.47 5.63 40.66
CA PRO A 71 -9.23 5.69 39.92
C PRO A 71 -9.37 6.85 38.95
N ARG A 72 -8.55 7.89 39.14
CA ARG A 72 -8.33 8.93 38.14
C ARG A 72 -8.24 8.15 36.84
N THR A 73 -9.15 8.41 35.90
CA THR A 73 -9.20 7.72 34.61
C THR A 73 -7.86 7.96 33.94
N SER A 74 -6.90 7.10 34.25
CA SER A 74 -5.55 7.15 33.72
C SER A 74 -5.77 6.90 32.24
N ARG A 75 -5.40 7.91 31.47
CA ARG A 75 -5.57 8.02 30.03
C ARG A 75 -5.24 6.66 29.40
N LYS A 76 -6.28 5.84 29.14
CA LYS A 76 -6.16 4.46 28.69
C LYS A 76 -5.30 4.50 27.43
N ARG A 77 -4.06 4.03 27.54
CA ARG A 77 -3.12 4.06 26.41
C ARG A 77 -3.62 3.02 25.42
N PRO A 78 -4.11 3.43 24.24
CA PRO A 78 -4.68 2.49 23.29
C PRO A 78 -3.54 1.70 22.66
N GLN A 79 -3.55 0.38 22.74
CA GLN A 79 -2.52 -0.44 22.11
C GLN A 79 -3.12 -1.69 21.47
N THR A 80 -3.64 -1.49 20.26
CA THR A 80 -3.24 -2.16 19.01
C THR A 80 -3.43 -3.67 18.89
N ALA A 81 -4.02 -4.35 19.87
CA ALA A 81 -4.36 -5.77 19.78
C ALA A 81 -5.58 -6.02 18.88
N VAL A 82 -6.54 -5.09 18.88
CA VAL A 82 -7.75 -5.15 18.07
C VAL A 82 -7.44 -4.84 16.60
N LEU A 83 -6.58 -3.86 16.36
CA LEU A 83 -6.04 -3.55 15.04
C LEU A 83 -5.26 -4.74 14.46
N LEU A 84 -4.43 -5.40 15.26
CA LEU A 84 -3.65 -6.58 14.85
C LEU A 84 -4.57 -7.74 14.39
N LEU A 85 -5.62 -8.05 15.15
CA LEU A 85 -6.61 -9.06 14.78
C LEU A 85 -7.45 -8.69 13.56
N THR A 86 -7.67 -7.39 13.31
CA THR A 86 -8.39 -6.90 12.12
C THR A 86 -7.50 -6.90 10.88
N LEU A 87 -6.22 -6.53 11.01
CA LEU A 87 -5.20 -6.64 9.95
C LEU A 87 -4.91 -8.11 9.60
N LEU A 88 -4.97 -9.02 10.58
CA LEU A 88 -4.84 -10.47 10.36
C LEU A 88 -6.08 -11.08 9.68
N ARG A 89 -7.26 -10.47 9.77
CA ARG A 89 -8.46 -10.92 9.02
C ARG A 89 -8.51 -10.41 7.58
N LEU A 90 -7.69 -9.42 7.25
CA LEU A 90 -7.45 -8.99 5.86
C LEU A 90 -6.43 -9.90 5.13
N LEU A 91 -6.05 -11.04 5.72
CA LEU A 91 -5.25 -12.08 5.08
C LEU A 91 -5.94 -12.84 3.95
N PHE A 92 -7.21 -12.57 3.67
CA PHE A 92 -7.81 -13.10 2.44
C PHE A 92 -7.09 -12.55 1.20
N LEU A 93 -6.40 -11.41 1.28
CA LEU A 93 -5.69 -10.81 0.14
C LEU A 93 -4.52 -11.69 -0.35
N PRO A 94 -3.61 -12.17 0.51
CA PRO A 94 -2.68 -13.24 0.16
C PRO A 94 -3.35 -14.48 -0.44
N VAL A 95 -4.48 -14.94 0.13
CA VAL A 95 -5.25 -16.09 -0.42
C VAL A 95 -5.66 -15.81 -1.87
N VAL A 96 -6.25 -14.64 -2.15
CA VAL A 96 -6.64 -14.22 -3.50
C VAL A 96 -5.42 -14.12 -4.42
N ALA A 97 -4.32 -13.54 -3.94
CA ALA A 97 -3.11 -13.34 -4.74
C ALA A 97 -2.44 -14.68 -5.13
N PHE A 98 -2.36 -15.63 -4.20
CA PHE A 98 -1.86 -16.98 -4.49
C PHE A 98 -2.84 -17.81 -5.32
N LEU A 99 -4.16 -17.62 -5.16
CA LEU A 99 -5.16 -18.24 -6.03
C LEU A 99 -5.05 -17.73 -7.48
N VAL A 100 -4.87 -16.42 -7.64
CA VAL A 100 -4.59 -15.79 -8.95
C VAL A 100 -3.32 -16.37 -9.56
N ALA A 101 -2.25 -16.52 -8.77
CA ALA A 101 -1.00 -17.12 -9.21
C ALA A 101 -1.19 -18.58 -9.65
N PHE A 102 -1.87 -19.40 -8.85
CA PHE A 102 -2.13 -20.81 -9.16
C PHE A 102 -2.91 -20.98 -10.48
N HIS A 103 -3.94 -20.15 -10.70
CA HIS A 103 -4.77 -20.27 -11.90
C HIS A 103 -4.15 -19.73 -13.19
N GLN A 104 -3.13 -18.88 -13.11
CA GLN A 104 -2.62 -18.13 -14.27
C GLN A 104 -1.13 -18.33 -14.55
N ASN A 105 -0.30 -18.67 -13.56
CA ASN A 105 1.15 -18.67 -13.75
C ASN A 105 1.61 -19.69 -14.78
N LYS A 106 0.97 -20.85 -14.88
CA LYS A 106 1.32 -21.88 -15.86
C LYS A 106 1.19 -21.36 -17.30
N GLN A 107 0.10 -20.64 -17.59
CA GLN A 107 -0.17 -20.07 -18.92
C GLN A 107 0.63 -18.79 -19.20
N LEU A 108 1.00 -18.04 -18.17
CA LEU A 108 1.71 -16.75 -18.33
C LEU A 108 3.22 -16.90 -18.28
N ILE A 109 3.75 -17.62 -17.29
CA ILE A 109 5.19 -17.73 -16.99
C ILE A 109 5.71 -19.16 -16.82
N GLY A 110 4.86 -20.18 -17.03
CA GLY A 110 5.26 -21.58 -17.05
C GLY A 110 6.16 -21.94 -18.24
N ASP A 111 6.54 -23.21 -18.35
CA ASP A 111 7.43 -23.71 -19.41
C ASP A 111 6.87 -23.45 -20.82
N ARG A 112 5.53 -23.57 -20.96
CA ARG A 112 4.79 -23.21 -22.17
C ARG A 112 4.06 -21.88 -22.06
N GLY A 113 4.40 -21.05 -21.06
CA GLY A 113 3.76 -19.76 -20.84
C GLY A 113 4.12 -18.69 -21.87
N LEU A 114 3.40 -17.57 -21.90
CA LEU A 114 3.67 -16.45 -22.82
C LEU A 114 5.07 -15.84 -22.65
N LEU A 115 5.54 -15.74 -21.40
CA LEU A 115 6.88 -15.28 -21.03
C LEU A 115 7.52 -16.27 -20.04
N PRO A 116 8.11 -17.38 -20.52
CA PRO A 116 8.61 -18.44 -19.66
C PRO A 116 9.64 -17.95 -18.63
N CYS A 117 9.37 -18.23 -17.35
CA CYS A 117 10.22 -17.90 -16.21
C CYS A 117 11.63 -18.50 -16.35
N ARG A 118 11.72 -19.73 -16.85
CA ARG A 118 13.00 -20.43 -17.08
C ARG A 118 13.92 -19.65 -18.01
N THR A 119 13.40 -19.16 -19.13
CA THR A 119 14.18 -18.37 -20.10
C THR A 119 14.64 -17.04 -19.49
N TYR A 120 13.79 -16.42 -18.67
CA TYR A 120 14.14 -15.21 -17.93
C TYR A 120 15.28 -15.45 -16.94
N LEU A 121 15.19 -16.46 -16.08
CA LEU A 121 16.23 -16.80 -15.12
C LEU A 121 17.55 -17.17 -15.81
N GLN A 122 17.51 -17.91 -16.93
CA GLN A 122 18.69 -18.20 -17.73
C GLN A 122 19.32 -16.94 -18.34
N SER A 123 18.51 -15.96 -18.73
CA SER A 123 18.99 -14.68 -19.26
C SER A 123 19.70 -13.86 -18.17
N VAL A 124 19.10 -13.79 -16.98
CA VAL A 124 19.72 -13.16 -15.79
C VAL A 124 21.03 -13.86 -15.43
N GLN A 125 21.02 -15.19 -15.37
CA GLN A 125 22.22 -15.98 -15.09
C GLN A 125 23.35 -15.71 -16.10
N ARG A 126 23.02 -15.67 -17.40
CA ARG A 126 23.99 -15.35 -18.45
C ARG A 126 24.53 -13.92 -18.33
N HIS A 127 23.69 -12.96 -17.97
CA HIS A 127 24.09 -11.57 -17.75
C HIS A 127 25.15 -11.43 -16.65
N PHE A 128 25.05 -12.22 -15.57
CA PHE A 128 25.97 -12.18 -14.44
C PHE A 128 27.06 -13.27 -14.48
N GLY A 129 27.49 -13.69 -15.67
CA GLY A 129 28.66 -14.57 -15.84
C GLY A 129 28.38 -16.07 -15.72
N GLY A 130 27.14 -16.50 -15.94
CA GLY A 130 26.76 -17.91 -16.14
C GLY A 130 26.65 -18.76 -14.88
N ARG A 131 27.09 -18.27 -13.71
CA ARG A 131 26.87 -18.92 -12.41
C ARG A 131 25.80 -18.18 -11.63
N VAL A 132 25.11 -18.87 -10.74
CA VAL A 132 24.20 -18.24 -9.76
C VAL A 132 25.06 -17.51 -8.74
N SER A 133 25.43 -16.27 -9.07
CA SER A 133 26.20 -15.38 -8.21
C SER A 133 25.30 -14.60 -7.26
N TRP A 134 25.89 -14.00 -6.22
CA TRP A 134 25.18 -13.09 -5.32
C TRP A 134 24.56 -11.90 -6.07
N ASP A 135 25.18 -11.45 -7.15
CA ASP A 135 24.68 -10.36 -7.98
C ASP A 135 23.37 -10.77 -8.68
N ALA A 136 23.32 -11.97 -9.28
CA ALA A 136 22.11 -12.52 -9.90
C ALA A 136 20.97 -12.68 -8.88
N LEU A 137 21.28 -13.18 -7.68
CA LEU A 137 20.31 -13.34 -6.60
C LEU A 137 19.80 -11.98 -6.10
N SER A 138 20.69 -10.99 -5.97
CA SER A 138 20.30 -9.64 -5.53
C SER A 138 19.44 -8.93 -6.58
N TYR A 139 19.66 -9.18 -7.87
CA TYR A 139 18.88 -8.61 -8.96
C TYR A 139 17.46 -9.18 -9.02
N ALA A 140 17.33 -10.51 -8.94
CA ALA A 140 16.05 -11.21 -8.97
C ALA A 140 15.93 -12.17 -7.78
N PRO A 141 15.63 -11.68 -6.56
CA PRO A 141 15.55 -12.55 -5.40
C PRO A 141 14.35 -13.47 -5.55
N THR A 142 14.61 -14.78 -5.56
CA THR A 142 13.57 -15.82 -5.65
C THR A 142 14.12 -17.14 -5.13
N ILE A 143 13.27 -17.96 -4.51
CA ILE A 143 13.65 -19.32 -4.12
C ILE A 143 13.81 -20.26 -5.32
N LEU A 144 13.31 -19.87 -6.50
CA LEU A 144 13.42 -20.65 -7.73
C LEU A 144 14.88 -20.88 -8.18
N TRP A 145 15.83 -20.05 -7.73
CA TRP A 145 17.26 -20.30 -7.95
C TRP A 145 17.75 -21.60 -7.29
N LEU A 146 17.05 -22.09 -6.27
CA LEU A 146 17.40 -23.28 -5.49
C LEU A 146 16.64 -24.54 -5.94
N LEU A 147 15.68 -24.41 -6.85
CA LEU A 147 14.85 -25.52 -7.34
C LEU A 147 15.32 -25.97 -8.73
N ASP A 148 14.96 -27.20 -9.10
CA ASP A 148 15.23 -27.71 -10.45
C ASP A 148 14.30 -27.05 -11.49
N TRP A 149 14.89 -26.38 -12.47
CA TRP A 149 14.17 -25.67 -13.53
C TRP A 149 13.59 -26.59 -14.61
N SER A 150 13.92 -27.88 -14.60
CA SER A 150 13.32 -28.86 -15.52
C SER A 150 11.81 -29.02 -15.32
N HIS A 151 11.32 -28.75 -14.11
CA HIS A 151 9.93 -28.88 -13.69
C HIS A 151 9.35 -27.52 -13.24
N MET A 152 9.52 -26.46 -14.05
CA MET A 152 9.14 -25.10 -13.66
C MET A 152 7.64 -24.97 -13.39
N ASP A 153 6.79 -25.60 -14.20
CA ASP A 153 5.34 -25.61 -13.96
C ASP A 153 4.99 -26.17 -12.58
N ALA A 154 5.59 -27.28 -12.18
CA ALA A 154 5.36 -27.90 -10.88
C ALA A 154 5.90 -27.02 -9.74
N ASN A 155 7.05 -26.37 -9.93
CA ASN A 155 7.59 -25.42 -8.95
C ASN A 155 6.64 -24.23 -8.75
N LEU A 156 6.10 -23.65 -9.83
CA LEU A 156 5.16 -22.54 -9.77
C LEU A 156 3.86 -22.95 -9.06
N ASP A 157 3.32 -24.13 -9.39
CA ASP A 157 2.14 -24.70 -8.74
C ASP A 157 2.42 -24.95 -7.24
N ALA A 158 3.58 -25.50 -6.89
CA ALA A 158 3.98 -25.75 -5.50
C ALA A 158 4.13 -24.46 -4.69
N LEU A 159 4.78 -23.43 -5.25
CA LEU A 159 4.91 -22.12 -4.61
C LEU A 159 3.53 -21.48 -4.37
N ALA A 160 2.65 -21.55 -5.37
CA ALA A 160 1.31 -20.99 -5.28
C ALA A 160 0.43 -21.74 -4.28
N LEU A 161 0.44 -23.07 -4.30
CA LEU A 161 -0.33 -23.91 -3.38
C LEU A 161 0.18 -23.84 -1.95
N LEU A 162 1.50 -23.79 -1.74
CA LEU A 162 2.08 -23.60 -0.40
C LEU A 162 1.69 -22.23 0.18
N GLY A 163 1.79 -21.17 -0.64
CA GLY A 163 1.36 -19.84 -0.24
C GLY A 163 -0.14 -19.79 0.06
N LEU A 164 -0.95 -20.44 -0.77
CA LEU A 164 -2.40 -20.58 -0.57
C LEU A 164 -2.72 -21.35 0.72
N GLY A 165 -2.01 -22.44 1.00
CA GLY A 165 -2.18 -23.26 2.20
C GLY A 165 -1.83 -22.49 3.47
N ILE A 166 -0.66 -21.82 3.51
CA ILE A 166 -0.24 -21.04 4.68
C ILE A 166 -1.20 -19.86 4.91
N SER A 167 -1.57 -19.12 3.86
CA SER A 167 -2.47 -17.98 3.99
C SER A 167 -3.89 -18.39 4.41
N SER A 168 -4.39 -19.52 3.89
CA SER A 168 -5.68 -20.08 4.29
C SER A 168 -5.65 -20.58 5.74
N PHE A 169 -4.55 -21.22 6.17
CA PHE A 169 -4.38 -21.63 7.56
C PHE A 169 -4.43 -20.44 8.51
N ILE A 170 -3.71 -19.35 8.22
CA ILE A 170 -3.72 -18.15 9.06
C ILE A 170 -5.12 -17.51 9.04
N LEU A 171 -5.77 -17.45 7.88
CA LEU A 171 -7.12 -16.88 7.74
C LEU A 171 -8.14 -17.64 8.59
N VAL A 172 -8.10 -18.98 8.57
CA VAL A 172 -9.06 -19.85 9.29
C VAL A 172 -8.74 -19.92 10.78
N SER A 173 -7.47 -20.12 11.14
CA SER A 173 -7.06 -20.26 12.55
C SER A 173 -7.02 -18.92 13.30
N GLY A 174 -6.85 -17.80 12.59
CA GLY A 174 -6.57 -16.49 13.17
C GLY A 174 -5.20 -16.40 13.84
N CYS A 175 -4.35 -17.42 13.70
CA CYS A 175 -3.06 -17.53 14.35
C CYS A 175 -1.94 -17.31 13.33
N ALA A 176 -1.05 -16.36 13.62
CA ALA A 176 0.13 -16.09 12.81
C ALA A 176 1.36 -15.88 13.69
N ASN A 177 2.52 -16.27 13.20
CA ASN A 177 3.82 -15.93 13.77
C ASN A 177 4.72 -15.30 12.69
N MET A 178 5.87 -14.73 13.10
CA MET A 178 6.79 -14.08 12.18
C MET A 178 7.30 -15.04 11.09
N VAL A 179 7.49 -16.33 11.42
CA VAL A 179 8.00 -17.34 10.48
C VAL A 179 7.00 -17.60 9.36
N LEU A 180 5.71 -17.80 9.67
CA LEU A 180 4.68 -18.01 8.67
C LEU A 180 4.47 -16.77 7.80
N MET A 181 4.47 -15.58 8.39
CA MET A 181 4.37 -14.32 7.64
C MET A 181 5.59 -14.10 6.74
N ALA A 182 6.80 -14.43 7.21
CA ALA A 182 8.02 -14.34 6.41
C ALA A 182 8.02 -15.37 5.28
N ALA A 183 7.57 -16.60 5.54
CA ALA A 183 7.43 -17.63 4.52
C ALA A 183 6.47 -17.18 3.41
N LEU A 184 5.28 -16.66 3.77
CA LEU A 184 4.33 -16.08 2.81
C LEU A 184 4.96 -14.96 1.98
N TRP A 185 5.67 -14.05 2.64
CA TRP A 185 6.34 -12.93 1.99
C TRP A 185 7.41 -13.41 1.01
N VAL A 186 8.26 -14.36 1.40
CA VAL A 186 9.31 -14.95 0.53
C VAL A 186 8.70 -15.68 -0.66
N LEU A 187 7.64 -16.46 -0.46
CA LEU A 187 6.94 -17.16 -1.55
C LEU A 187 6.36 -16.17 -2.56
N TYR A 188 5.71 -15.11 -2.08
CA TYR A 188 5.12 -14.12 -2.96
C TYR A 188 6.18 -13.31 -3.71
N MET A 189 7.23 -12.89 -3.00
CA MET A 189 8.37 -12.15 -3.56
C MET A 189 9.06 -12.96 -4.67
N SER A 190 9.18 -14.27 -4.47
CA SER A 190 9.74 -15.21 -5.46
C SER A 190 8.94 -15.21 -6.76
N LEU A 191 7.61 -15.15 -6.70
CA LEU A 191 6.74 -15.07 -7.88
C LEU A 191 6.81 -13.69 -8.54
N VAL A 192 6.77 -12.61 -7.75
CA VAL A 192 6.80 -11.23 -8.25
C VAL A 192 8.07 -10.94 -9.04
N ASN A 193 9.23 -11.45 -8.61
CA ASN A 193 10.51 -11.15 -9.26
C ASN A 193 10.77 -11.94 -10.55
N VAL A 194 10.09 -13.07 -10.76
CA VAL A 194 10.14 -13.83 -12.02
C VAL A 194 8.93 -13.58 -12.92
N GLY A 195 7.91 -12.93 -12.37
CA GLY A 195 6.64 -12.65 -13.02
C GLY A 195 6.69 -11.63 -14.15
N GLN A 196 7.82 -10.92 -14.31
CA GLN A 196 8.04 -9.93 -15.38
C GLN A 196 6.88 -8.92 -15.47
N ILE A 197 6.39 -8.59 -16.68
CA ILE A 197 5.30 -7.63 -16.90
C ILE A 197 3.99 -8.05 -16.21
N TRP A 198 3.75 -9.36 -16.06
CA TRP A 198 2.53 -9.90 -15.43
C TRP A 198 2.39 -9.46 -13.96
N TYR A 199 3.50 -9.13 -13.29
CA TYR A 199 3.58 -8.70 -11.89
C TYR A 199 4.09 -7.25 -11.74
N SER A 200 3.93 -6.43 -12.79
CA SER A 200 4.35 -5.01 -12.79
C SER A 200 3.37 -4.06 -12.08
N SER A 201 2.18 -4.54 -11.70
CA SER A 201 1.14 -3.71 -11.12
C SER A 201 1.45 -3.22 -9.70
N GLY A 202 0.99 -2.01 -9.34
CA GLY A 202 1.29 -1.40 -8.04
C GLY A 202 0.76 -2.15 -6.81
N TRP A 203 -0.31 -2.94 -6.95
CA TRP A 203 -0.81 -3.78 -5.85
C TRP A 203 0.12 -4.96 -5.53
N GLU A 204 0.99 -5.37 -6.46
CA GLU A 204 1.99 -6.42 -6.24
C GLU A 204 3.07 -5.96 -5.25
N SER A 205 3.63 -4.77 -5.50
CA SER A 205 4.59 -4.14 -4.60
C SER A 205 3.95 -3.70 -3.28
N GLN A 206 2.70 -3.24 -3.30
CA GLN A 206 1.95 -2.96 -2.07
C GLN A 206 1.74 -4.21 -1.20
N LEU A 207 1.49 -5.37 -1.81
CA LEU A 207 1.25 -6.60 -1.06
C LEU A 207 2.55 -7.06 -0.38
N LEU A 208 3.68 -6.93 -1.06
CA LEU A 208 5.01 -7.19 -0.48
C LEU A 208 5.34 -6.23 0.67
N GLU A 209 5.09 -4.93 0.50
CA GLU A 209 5.36 -3.93 1.53
C GLU A 209 4.45 -4.11 2.76
N THR A 210 3.16 -4.35 2.53
CA THR A 210 2.18 -4.65 3.59
C THR A 210 2.52 -5.95 4.31
N GLY A 211 2.88 -7.00 3.55
CA GLY A 211 3.29 -8.29 4.09
C GLY A 211 4.57 -8.20 4.93
N PHE A 212 5.58 -7.45 4.46
CA PHE A 212 6.82 -7.22 5.19
C PHE A 212 6.58 -6.54 6.54
N LEU A 213 5.79 -5.45 6.56
CA LEU A 213 5.39 -4.80 7.82
C LEU A 213 4.59 -5.76 8.72
N GLY A 214 3.74 -6.59 8.12
CA GLY A 214 2.96 -7.63 8.79
C GLY A 214 3.80 -8.68 9.51
N ILE A 215 5.02 -8.99 9.05
CA ILE A 215 5.94 -9.91 9.75
C ILE A 215 6.17 -9.42 11.18
N PHE A 216 6.51 -8.16 11.35
CA PHE A 216 6.89 -7.58 12.65
C PHE A 216 5.71 -7.28 13.58
N LEU A 217 4.49 -7.44 13.08
CA LEU A 217 3.29 -7.40 13.92
C LEU A 217 3.14 -8.68 14.77
N CYS A 218 3.61 -9.81 14.26
CA CYS A 218 3.44 -11.11 14.90
C CYS A 218 4.49 -11.39 15.99
N PRO A 219 4.20 -12.33 16.92
CA PRO A 219 5.22 -12.94 17.78
C PRO A 219 6.14 -13.86 16.95
N LEU A 220 7.38 -14.07 17.39
CA LEU A 220 8.36 -14.84 16.61
C LEU A 220 7.93 -16.31 16.42
N TRP A 221 7.57 -16.99 17.52
CA TRP A 221 7.28 -18.42 17.53
C TRP A 221 5.82 -18.75 17.90
N THR A 222 5.21 -17.95 18.78
CA THR A 222 3.89 -18.26 19.36
C THR A 222 2.77 -18.21 18.32
N LEU A 223 2.04 -19.30 18.16
CA LEU A 223 0.80 -19.34 17.39
C LEU A 223 -0.38 -19.02 18.30
N SER A 224 -0.73 -17.75 18.38
CA SER A 224 -1.90 -17.30 19.15
C SER A 224 -2.58 -16.16 18.40
N ALA A 225 -3.91 -16.19 18.38
CA ALA A 225 -4.73 -15.11 17.87
C ALA A 225 -4.57 -13.83 18.71
N LEU A 226 -4.35 -13.99 20.03
CA LEU A 226 -4.12 -12.88 20.95
C LEU A 226 -2.84 -13.15 21.77
N PRO A 227 -1.66 -12.86 21.22
CA PRO A 227 -0.40 -13.16 21.89
C PRO A 227 -0.22 -12.25 23.12
N ARG A 228 -0.08 -12.87 24.29
CA ARG A 228 0.20 -12.16 25.55
C ARG A 228 1.69 -11.79 25.61
N GLY A 229 2.00 -10.56 26.00
CA GLY A 229 3.37 -10.09 26.26
C GLY A 229 4.17 -9.61 25.05
N THR A 230 3.57 -9.54 23.85
CA THR A 230 4.17 -8.91 22.66
C THR A 230 3.38 -7.66 22.26
N PRO A 231 3.65 -6.50 22.87
CA PRO A 231 2.95 -5.28 22.49
C PRO A 231 3.23 -4.92 21.03
N THR A 232 2.25 -4.34 20.36
CA THR A 232 2.38 -3.94 18.96
C THR A 232 3.44 -2.86 18.83
N SER A 233 4.31 -3.02 17.82
CA SER A 233 5.36 -2.07 17.57
C SER A 233 4.81 -0.75 17.05
N ARG A 234 5.09 0.36 17.75
CA ARG A 234 4.76 1.71 17.27
C ARG A 234 5.43 2.03 15.94
N VAL A 235 6.62 1.48 15.70
CA VAL A 235 7.35 1.65 14.43
C VAL A 235 6.55 1.04 13.30
N VAL A 236 5.99 -0.16 13.50
CA VAL A 236 5.20 -0.84 12.46
C VAL A 236 3.87 -0.12 12.22
N VAL A 237 3.19 0.36 13.27
CA VAL A 237 1.97 1.19 13.14
C VAL A 237 2.26 2.46 12.34
N TRP A 238 3.37 3.14 12.64
CA TRP A 238 3.82 4.28 11.85
C TRP A 238 4.26 3.90 10.43
N GLY A 239 4.81 2.70 10.22
CA GLY A 239 5.09 2.14 8.91
C GLY A 239 3.82 2.01 8.06
N PHE A 240 2.74 1.48 8.62
CA PHE A 240 1.43 1.42 7.94
C PHE A 240 0.85 2.82 7.68
N ARG A 241 0.95 3.75 8.65
CA ARG A 241 0.52 5.14 8.46
C ARG A 241 1.33 5.84 7.36
N TRP A 242 2.64 5.58 7.31
CA TRP A 242 3.52 6.07 6.27
C TRP A 242 3.20 5.46 4.91
N LEU A 243 2.82 4.17 4.87
CA LEU A 243 2.36 3.50 3.65
C LEU A 243 1.09 4.15 3.09
N ILE A 244 0.02 4.30 3.89
CA ILE A 244 -1.21 4.96 3.40
C ILE A 244 -0.98 6.41 3.01
N PHE A 245 -0.13 7.14 3.76
CA PHE A 245 0.26 8.51 3.41
C PHE A 245 0.87 8.57 2.00
N ARG A 246 1.85 7.69 1.72
CA ARG A 246 2.51 7.65 0.41
C ARG A 246 1.60 7.19 -0.70
N ILE A 247 0.72 6.21 -0.45
CA ILE A 247 -0.23 5.72 -1.46
C ILE A 247 -1.11 6.88 -1.91
N MET A 248 -1.74 7.58 -0.97
CA MET A 248 -2.68 8.65 -1.27
C MET A 248 -2.02 9.87 -1.85
N LEU A 249 -0.95 10.35 -1.20
CA LEU A 249 -0.23 11.52 -1.70
C LEU A 249 0.40 11.26 -3.06
N GLY A 250 0.97 10.08 -3.28
CA GLY A 250 1.55 9.68 -4.55
C GLY A 250 0.51 9.63 -5.68
N ALA A 251 -0.69 9.10 -5.39
CA ALA A 251 -1.82 9.08 -6.33
C ALA A 251 -2.35 10.48 -6.65
N GLY A 252 -2.50 11.36 -5.67
CA GLY A 252 -2.98 12.73 -5.90
C GLY A 252 -1.96 13.59 -6.66
N LEU A 253 -0.68 13.49 -6.31
CA LEU A 253 0.38 14.27 -6.94
C LEU A 253 0.56 13.90 -8.41
N ILE A 254 0.51 12.60 -8.74
CA ILE A 254 0.65 12.17 -10.14
C ILE A 254 -0.52 12.64 -11.01
N LYS A 255 -1.73 12.75 -10.46
CA LYS A 255 -2.91 13.28 -11.17
C LYS A 255 -2.75 14.74 -11.53
N ILE A 256 -2.40 15.58 -10.54
CA ILE A 256 -2.17 17.02 -10.78
C ILE A 256 -1.01 17.28 -11.75
N ARG A 257 0.04 16.45 -11.69
CA ARG A 257 1.24 16.59 -12.53
C ARG A 257 1.09 15.95 -13.91
N GLY A 258 0.25 14.92 -14.05
CA GLY A 258 0.14 14.09 -15.23
C GLY A 258 -0.67 14.72 -16.36
N ASP A 259 -1.95 14.97 -16.12
CA ASP A 259 -2.88 15.45 -17.16
C ASP A 259 -3.48 16.82 -16.82
N ARG A 260 -3.81 17.60 -17.84
CA ARG A 260 -4.57 18.84 -17.70
C ARG A 260 -6.00 18.57 -17.24
N CYS A 261 -6.62 17.45 -17.64
CA CYS A 261 -8.01 17.16 -17.25
C CYS A 261 -8.21 17.10 -15.72
N TRP A 262 -7.17 16.78 -14.94
CA TRP A 262 -7.27 16.71 -13.49
C TRP A 262 -7.38 18.12 -12.90
N ARG A 263 -6.65 19.07 -13.48
CA ARG A 263 -6.68 20.48 -13.11
C ARG A 263 -7.95 21.17 -13.59
N ASP A 264 -8.47 20.77 -14.75
CA ASP A 264 -9.73 21.28 -15.32
C ASP A 264 -10.98 20.61 -14.72
N LEU A 265 -10.80 19.63 -13.83
CA LEU A 265 -11.85 18.85 -13.16
C LEU A 265 -12.73 17.98 -14.08
N THR A 266 -12.24 17.64 -15.28
CA THR A 266 -13.01 16.89 -16.30
C THR A 266 -12.59 15.44 -16.48
N CYS A 267 -11.57 14.94 -15.78
CA CYS A 267 -11.09 13.56 -15.99
C CYS A 267 -12.18 12.50 -15.74
N MET A 268 -13.08 12.74 -14.78
CA MET A 268 -14.15 11.80 -14.46
C MET A 268 -15.22 11.69 -15.55
N ASP A 269 -15.28 12.64 -16.50
CA ASP A 269 -16.16 12.55 -17.67
C ASP A 269 -15.78 11.35 -18.57
N PHE A 270 -14.51 10.95 -18.57
CA PHE A 270 -13.98 9.87 -19.42
C PHE A 270 -13.60 8.61 -18.63
N HIS A 271 -13.17 8.76 -17.39
CA HIS A 271 -12.54 7.70 -16.61
C HIS A 271 -13.36 6.39 -16.57
N TYR A 272 -14.66 6.47 -16.32
CA TYR A 272 -15.51 5.27 -16.20
C TYR A 272 -15.60 4.43 -17.48
N GLU A 273 -15.56 5.08 -18.65
CA GLU A 273 -15.59 4.42 -19.94
C GLU A 273 -14.21 3.81 -20.27
N THR A 274 -13.14 4.55 -19.98
CA THR A 274 -11.78 4.20 -20.39
C THR A 274 -10.99 3.40 -19.35
N GLN A 275 -11.60 3.05 -18.22
CA GLN A 275 -11.03 2.18 -17.19
C GLN A 275 -10.53 0.84 -17.77
N PRO A 276 -9.45 0.24 -17.22
CA PRO A 276 -8.90 -1.02 -17.72
C PRO A 276 -9.95 -2.14 -17.81
N VAL A 277 -10.61 -2.41 -16.69
CA VAL A 277 -11.69 -3.38 -16.60
C VAL A 277 -12.88 -2.70 -15.90
N PRO A 278 -13.80 -2.07 -16.64
CA PRO A 278 -14.97 -1.44 -16.04
C PRO A 278 -15.87 -2.50 -15.39
N ASN A 279 -16.68 -2.07 -14.42
CA ASN A 279 -17.69 -2.92 -13.80
C ASN A 279 -19.10 -2.43 -14.19
N PRO A 280 -20.17 -3.16 -13.84
CA PRO A 280 -21.53 -2.73 -14.17
C PRO A 280 -21.93 -1.34 -13.63
N VAL A 281 -21.37 -0.94 -12.49
CA VAL A 281 -21.69 0.34 -11.84
C VAL A 281 -21.04 1.51 -12.57
N ALA A 282 -19.83 1.31 -13.13
CA ALA A 282 -19.13 2.31 -13.93
C ALA A 282 -19.99 2.85 -15.07
N TYR A 283 -20.80 2.01 -15.72
CA TYR A 283 -21.75 2.43 -16.75
C TYR A 283 -22.78 3.46 -16.24
N PHE A 284 -23.32 3.25 -15.04
CA PHE A 284 -24.28 4.19 -14.45
C PHE A 284 -23.59 5.47 -14.00
N LEU A 285 -22.41 5.34 -13.38
CA LEU A 285 -21.61 6.48 -12.94
C LEU A 285 -21.22 7.38 -14.11
N HIS A 286 -20.79 6.80 -15.24
CA HIS A 286 -20.46 7.54 -16.46
C HIS A 286 -21.61 8.41 -16.99
N ARG A 287 -22.87 8.01 -16.75
CA ARG A 287 -24.06 8.76 -17.22
C ARG A 287 -24.46 9.91 -16.31
N SER A 288 -23.75 10.09 -15.20
CA SER A 288 -24.02 11.15 -14.24
C SER A 288 -23.87 12.55 -14.88
N PRO A 289 -24.47 13.59 -14.29
CA PRO A 289 -24.33 14.95 -14.80
C PRO A 289 -22.90 15.47 -14.60
N TRP A 290 -22.46 16.38 -15.46
CA TRP A 290 -21.09 16.93 -15.45
C TRP A 290 -20.67 17.57 -14.11
N TRP A 291 -21.62 18.16 -13.37
CA TRP A 291 -21.32 18.77 -12.07
C TRP A 291 -20.95 17.73 -11.03
N PHE A 292 -21.49 16.50 -11.15
CA PHE A 292 -21.16 15.38 -10.29
C PHE A 292 -19.72 14.93 -10.55
N HIS A 293 -19.32 14.80 -11.81
CA HIS A 293 -17.94 14.44 -12.19
C HIS A 293 -16.89 15.48 -11.74
N ARG A 294 -17.22 16.77 -11.79
CA ARG A 294 -16.36 17.81 -11.22
C ARG A 294 -16.24 17.69 -9.71
N PHE A 295 -17.36 17.42 -9.02
CA PHE A 295 -17.37 17.18 -7.59
C PHE A 295 -16.56 15.93 -7.20
N GLU A 296 -16.67 14.83 -7.96
CA GLU A 296 -15.87 13.62 -7.77
C GLU A 296 -14.38 13.92 -7.95
N THR A 297 -14.03 14.67 -9.00
CA THR A 297 -12.64 15.08 -9.24
C THR A 297 -12.11 15.93 -8.10
N LEU A 298 -12.86 16.91 -7.61
CA LEU A 298 -12.47 17.72 -6.45
C LEU A 298 -12.34 16.88 -5.18
N SER A 299 -13.26 15.94 -4.95
CA SER A 299 -13.24 15.03 -3.82
C SER A 299 -12.00 14.12 -3.84
N ASN A 300 -11.63 13.61 -5.01
CA ASN A 300 -10.37 12.87 -5.22
C ASN A 300 -9.18 13.71 -4.77
N HIS A 301 -9.06 14.96 -5.25
CA HIS A 301 -7.96 15.85 -4.85
C HIS A 301 -7.93 16.08 -3.34
N PHE A 302 -9.08 16.31 -2.71
CA PHE A 302 -9.15 16.50 -1.26
C PHE A 302 -8.69 15.24 -0.49
N LEU A 303 -9.21 14.07 -0.86
CA LEU A 303 -8.93 12.80 -0.19
C LEU A 303 -7.49 12.31 -0.41
N GLU A 304 -6.88 12.65 -1.55
CA GLU A 304 -5.53 12.20 -1.90
C GLU A 304 -4.44 13.22 -1.58
N LEU A 305 -4.72 14.53 -1.59
CA LEU A 305 -3.70 15.56 -1.35
C LEU A 305 -3.82 16.21 0.03
N VAL A 306 -5.02 16.37 0.58
CA VAL A 306 -5.21 17.10 1.86
C VAL A 306 -5.34 16.13 3.03
N VAL A 307 -6.24 15.16 2.90
CA VAL A 307 -6.56 14.21 3.98
C VAL A 307 -5.33 13.46 4.50
N PRO A 308 -4.34 13.02 3.70
CA PRO A 308 -3.16 12.31 4.23
C PRO A 308 -2.42 13.07 5.34
N PHE A 309 -2.40 14.40 5.29
CA PHE A 309 -1.75 15.22 6.33
C PHE A 309 -2.45 15.14 7.69
N PHE A 310 -3.72 14.72 7.75
CA PHE A 310 -4.46 14.54 9.00
C PHE A 310 -3.84 13.49 9.92
N ILE A 311 -3.01 12.58 9.39
CA ILE A 311 -2.21 11.64 10.19
C ILE A 311 -1.33 12.37 11.21
N PHE A 312 -0.82 13.56 10.84
CA PHE A 312 0.07 14.36 11.68
C PHE A 312 -0.67 15.34 12.62
N LEU A 313 -1.97 15.55 12.43
CA LEU A 313 -2.78 16.54 13.18
C LEU A 313 -3.40 15.98 14.48
N GLY A 314 -2.76 14.98 15.08
CA GLY A 314 -3.17 14.37 16.35
C GLY A 314 -4.24 13.29 16.23
N ARG A 315 -4.71 12.78 17.39
CA ARG A 315 -5.54 11.57 17.48
C ARG A 315 -6.86 11.66 16.69
N ARG A 316 -7.61 12.75 16.86
CA ARG A 316 -8.95 12.90 16.26
C ARG A 316 -8.86 12.95 14.74
N MET A 317 -7.94 13.75 14.21
CA MET A 317 -7.73 13.87 12.78
C MET A 317 -7.19 12.59 12.15
N CYS A 318 -6.35 11.84 12.86
CA CYS A 318 -5.91 10.52 12.40
C CYS A 318 -7.09 9.54 12.25
N ILE A 319 -8.04 9.53 13.19
CA ILE A 319 -9.26 8.70 13.07
C ILE A 319 -10.11 9.16 11.87
N VAL A 320 -10.29 10.46 11.68
CA VAL A 320 -11.01 11.03 10.53
C VAL A 320 -10.33 10.63 9.22
N HIS A 321 -9.00 10.68 9.14
CA HIS A 321 -8.24 10.17 8.01
C HIS A 321 -8.57 8.71 7.72
N GLY A 322 -8.45 7.83 8.73
CA GLY A 322 -8.76 6.41 8.56
C GLY A 322 -10.17 6.19 8.00
N ALA A 323 -11.17 6.89 8.54
CA ALA A 323 -12.56 6.75 8.11
C ALA A 323 -12.77 7.24 6.66
N LEU A 324 -12.25 8.42 6.32
CA LEU A 324 -12.34 8.98 4.98
C LEU A 324 -11.62 8.09 3.95
N GLN A 325 -10.44 7.58 4.28
CA GLN A 325 -9.71 6.68 3.37
C GLN A 325 -10.43 5.35 3.18
N VAL A 326 -10.97 4.72 4.24
CA VAL A 326 -11.76 3.49 4.10
C VAL A 326 -13.00 3.72 3.24
N LEU A 327 -13.74 4.81 3.48
CA LEU A 327 -14.90 5.17 2.67
C LEU A 327 -14.51 5.38 1.21
N PHE A 328 -13.42 6.10 0.97
CA PHE A 328 -12.92 6.35 -0.38
C PHE A 328 -12.57 5.04 -1.11
N GLN A 329 -11.86 4.12 -0.46
CA GLN A 329 -11.55 2.81 -1.05
C GLN A 329 -12.80 1.98 -1.34
N VAL A 330 -13.81 2.02 -0.47
CA VAL A 330 -15.09 1.32 -0.71
C VAL A 330 -15.81 1.87 -1.94
N VAL A 331 -15.84 3.19 -2.11
CA VAL A 331 -16.40 3.82 -3.32
C VAL A 331 -15.64 3.35 -4.56
N LEU A 332 -14.31 3.32 -4.52
CA LEU A 332 -13.49 2.85 -5.65
C LEU A 332 -13.72 1.36 -5.99
N ILE A 333 -13.95 0.51 -4.99
CA ILE A 333 -14.30 -0.91 -5.18
C ILE A 333 -15.66 -1.03 -5.89
N ILE A 334 -16.63 -0.22 -5.48
CA ILE A 334 -17.97 -0.22 -6.07
C ILE A 334 -17.92 0.33 -7.49
N SER A 335 -17.05 1.29 -7.79
CA SER A 335 -17.05 2.04 -9.05
C SER A 335 -16.20 1.44 -10.17
N GLY A 336 -15.34 0.46 -9.90
CA GLY A 336 -14.51 -0.19 -10.93
C GLY A 336 -13.79 -1.44 -10.45
N ASN A 337 -13.32 -2.29 -11.37
CA ASN A 337 -12.48 -3.41 -11.00
C ASN A 337 -11.02 -2.94 -10.95
N LEU A 338 -10.46 -2.75 -9.76
CA LEU A 338 -9.04 -2.40 -9.55
C LEU A 338 -8.29 -3.54 -8.86
N SER A 339 -8.58 -4.80 -9.24
CA SER A 339 -8.00 -5.99 -8.61
C SER A 339 -8.21 -5.97 -7.08
N PHE A 340 -7.21 -6.37 -6.31
CA PHE A 340 -7.17 -6.30 -4.85
C PHE A 340 -6.52 -5.00 -4.31
N LEU A 341 -6.24 -3.99 -5.17
CA LEU A 341 -5.55 -2.74 -4.79
C LEU A 341 -6.30 -1.98 -3.68
N ASN A 342 -7.57 -1.68 -3.91
CA ASN A 342 -8.36 -0.86 -2.97
C ASN A 342 -8.56 -1.58 -1.64
N TRP A 343 -8.82 -2.90 -1.70
CA TRP A 343 -8.90 -3.76 -0.53
C TRP A 343 -7.61 -3.75 0.29
N LEU A 344 -6.47 -3.82 -0.39
CA LEU A 344 -5.16 -3.75 0.22
C LEU A 344 -4.84 -2.37 0.79
N THR A 345 -5.43 -1.31 0.24
CA THR A 345 -5.26 0.07 0.71
C THR A 345 -6.10 0.39 1.95
N ILE A 346 -7.19 -0.36 2.17
CA ILE A 346 -7.93 -0.33 3.44
C ILE A 346 -7.05 -0.80 4.60
N VAL A 347 -6.19 -1.81 4.39
CA VAL A 347 -5.31 -2.40 5.41
C VAL A 347 -4.49 -1.34 6.16
N PRO A 348 -3.60 -0.54 5.52
CA PRO A 348 -2.82 0.48 6.22
C PRO A 348 -3.70 1.61 6.79
N SER A 349 -4.86 1.89 6.20
CA SER A 349 -5.81 2.90 6.72
C SER A 349 -6.33 2.51 8.11
N LEU A 350 -6.45 1.21 8.39
CA LEU A 350 -6.87 0.74 9.70
C LEU A 350 -5.91 1.14 10.82
N ALA A 351 -4.61 1.32 10.52
CA ALA A 351 -3.60 1.72 11.50
C ALA A 351 -3.82 3.13 12.09
N CYS A 352 -4.80 3.87 11.55
CA CYS A 352 -5.21 5.17 12.05
C CYS A 352 -6.23 5.09 13.20
N PHE A 353 -6.92 3.96 13.36
CA PHE A 353 -7.88 3.75 14.44
C PHE A 353 -7.22 3.22 15.71
N ASP A 354 -7.84 3.49 16.85
CA ASP A 354 -7.43 2.97 18.14
C ASP A 354 -8.45 1.98 18.71
N ASP A 355 -8.05 1.22 19.74
CA ASP A 355 -8.91 0.17 20.32
C ASP A 355 -10.22 0.74 20.87
N ALA A 356 -10.22 2.00 21.32
CA ALA A 356 -11.42 2.67 21.82
C ALA A 356 -12.43 2.91 20.70
N THR A 357 -11.97 3.29 19.51
CA THR A 357 -12.81 3.51 18.33
C THR A 357 -13.34 2.19 17.77
N LEU A 358 -12.48 1.16 17.72
CA LEU A 358 -12.86 -0.15 17.15
C LEU A 358 -13.60 -1.06 18.14
N GLY A 359 -13.58 -0.76 19.44
CA GLY A 359 -14.13 -1.64 20.49
C GLY A 359 -15.65 -1.89 20.43
N GLY A 360 -16.38 -1.15 19.60
CA GLY A 360 -17.80 -1.41 19.30
C GLY A 360 -18.02 -2.57 18.31
N LEU A 361 -17.04 -2.88 17.46
CA LEU A 361 -17.13 -3.93 16.44
C LEU A 361 -16.93 -5.35 17.01
N PHE A 362 -16.49 -5.46 18.26
CA PHE A 362 -16.15 -6.74 18.88
C PHE A 362 -17.15 -7.15 19.94
N PRO A 363 -17.53 -8.44 20.01
CA PRO A 363 -18.49 -8.93 20.98
C PRO A 363 -18.07 -8.62 22.42
N SER A 364 -19.01 -8.05 23.19
CA SER A 364 -18.85 -7.82 24.62
C SER A 364 -19.37 -9.03 25.41
N GLY A 365 -18.67 -9.44 26.47
CA GLY A 365 -19.09 -10.56 27.33
C GLY A 365 -17.91 -11.22 28.05
N PRO A 366 -18.14 -11.92 29.18
CA PRO A 366 -17.08 -12.59 29.93
C PRO A 366 -16.33 -13.59 29.04
N GLY A 367 -15.00 -13.51 29.00
CA GLY A 367 -14.16 -14.41 28.21
C GLY A 367 -14.15 -14.14 26.70
N ARG A 368 -14.92 -13.16 26.19
CA ARG A 368 -14.88 -12.73 24.79
C ARG A 368 -13.72 -11.78 24.53
N LEU A 369 -13.39 -11.55 23.25
CA LEU A 369 -12.20 -10.79 22.84
C LEU A 369 -12.06 -9.43 23.52
N LYS A 370 -13.15 -8.67 23.66
CA LYS A 370 -13.13 -7.35 24.31
C LYS A 370 -12.75 -7.43 25.79
N ASP A 371 -13.28 -8.42 26.52
CA ASP A 371 -12.94 -8.70 27.92
C ASP A 371 -11.48 -9.15 28.05
N GLN A 372 -11.01 -10.03 27.16
CA GLN A 372 -9.62 -10.48 27.13
C GLN A 372 -8.64 -9.33 26.89
N VAL A 373 -8.91 -8.42 25.94
CA VAL A 373 -8.08 -7.25 25.66
C VAL A 373 -8.07 -6.28 26.85
N LEU A 374 -9.23 -6.03 27.46
CA LEU A 374 -9.32 -5.17 28.65
C LEU A 374 -8.51 -5.74 29.82
N LYS A 375 -8.59 -7.06 30.06
CA LYS A 375 -7.78 -7.73 31.09
C LYS A 375 -6.28 -7.58 30.84
N ILE A 376 -5.83 -7.78 29.60
CA ILE A 376 -4.41 -7.57 29.24
C ILE A 376 -3.98 -6.12 29.51
N GLN A 377 -4.82 -5.14 29.13
CA GLN A 377 -4.54 -3.73 29.36
C GLN A 377 -4.51 -3.37 30.86
N GLU A 378 -5.40 -3.97 31.66
CA GLU A 378 -5.42 -3.78 33.11
C GLU A 378 -4.22 -4.43 33.80
N GLU A 379 -3.82 -5.63 33.39
CA GLU A 379 -2.61 -6.31 33.86
C GLU A 379 -1.35 -5.49 33.55
N GLU A 380 -1.24 -4.95 32.33
CA GLU A 380 -0.15 -4.05 31.93
C GLU A 380 -0.14 -2.73 32.73
N ALA A 381 -1.32 -2.21 33.08
CA ALA A 381 -1.44 -0.98 33.86
C ALA A 381 -1.15 -1.17 35.35
N ARG A 382 -1.43 -2.37 35.90
CA ARG A 382 -1.23 -2.71 37.32
C ARG A 382 0.18 -3.19 37.64
N GLY A 383 0.92 -3.73 36.68
CA GLY A 383 2.27 -4.22 36.90
C GLY A 383 3.31 -3.10 37.06
N PRO A 384 4.05 -3.02 38.19
CA PRO A 384 5.24 -2.17 38.26
C PRO A 384 6.24 -2.70 37.23
N GLY A 385 6.53 -1.90 36.20
CA GLY A 385 7.58 -2.09 35.19
C GLY A 385 8.08 -3.53 35.05
N ALA A 386 7.24 -4.43 34.51
CA ALA A 386 7.57 -5.85 34.36
C ALA A 386 9.01 -5.99 33.85
N LEU A 387 9.84 -6.72 34.60
CA LEU A 387 11.28 -6.90 34.40
C LEU A 387 11.65 -6.82 32.93
N ARG A 388 12.71 -6.06 32.63
CA ARG A 388 13.25 -5.87 31.29
C ARG A 388 13.82 -7.20 30.78
N THR A 389 12.95 -8.14 30.39
CA THR A 389 13.34 -9.44 29.87
C THR A 389 14.18 -9.21 28.61
N ARG A 390 15.28 -9.98 28.47
CA ARG A 390 16.18 -9.89 27.30
C ARG A 390 15.40 -9.89 25.97
N GLY A 391 14.32 -10.68 25.87
CA GLY A 391 13.44 -10.71 24.69
C GLY A 391 12.71 -9.40 24.38
N ARG A 392 12.28 -8.62 25.38
CA ARG A 392 11.62 -7.32 25.17
C ARG A 392 12.63 -6.28 24.66
N VAL A 393 13.86 -6.31 25.18
CA VAL A 393 14.95 -5.45 24.69
C VAL A 393 15.32 -5.80 23.27
N ALA A 394 15.53 -7.09 22.97
CA ALA A 394 15.84 -7.56 21.62
C ALA A 394 14.75 -7.14 20.62
N ARG A 395 13.46 -7.32 20.96
CA ARG A 395 12.34 -6.86 20.12
C ARG A 395 12.33 -5.34 19.97
N GLY A 396 12.65 -4.59 21.02
CA GLY A 396 12.83 -3.14 20.96
C GLY A 396 13.92 -2.71 19.98
N MET A 397 15.08 -3.38 20.02
CA MET A 397 16.20 -3.14 19.10
C MET A 397 15.84 -3.51 17.65
N VAL A 398 15.17 -4.65 17.43
CA VAL A 398 14.69 -5.06 16.10
C VAL A 398 13.70 -4.04 15.54
N ASN A 399 12.76 -3.55 16.36
CA ASN A 399 11.82 -2.51 15.95
C ASN A 399 12.53 -1.19 15.61
N LEU A 400 13.56 -0.81 16.37
CA LEU A 400 14.35 0.38 16.08
C LEU A 400 15.13 0.22 14.77
N ALA A 401 15.78 -0.93 14.57
CA ALA A 401 16.49 -1.24 13.33
C ALA A 401 15.56 -1.23 12.12
N LEU A 402 14.35 -1.79 12.26
CA LEU A 402 13.30 -1.71 11.24
C LEU A 402 12.92 -0.26 10.93
N GLY A 403 12.78 0.59 11.96
CA GLY A 403 12.46 2.00 11.79
C GLY A 403 13.55 2.74 11.02
N VAL A 404 14.82 2.48 11.35
CA VAL A 404 15.98 3.04 10.63
C VAL A 404 16.01 2.56 9.18
N LEU A 405 15.78 1.26 8.95
CA LEU A 405 15.73 0.67 7.61
C LEU A 405 14.64 1.30 6.75
N VAL A 406 13.41 1.40 7.27
CA VAL A 406 12.27 2.01 6.55
C VAL A 406 12.54 3.49 6.27
N ALA A 407 13.12 4.23 7.23
CA ALA A 407 13.49 5.63 7.02
C ALA A 407 14.55 5.78 5.92
N TRP A 408 15.58 4.94 5.92
CA TRP A 408 16.64 4.95 4.90
C TRP A 408 16.08 4.61 3.51
N LEU A 409 15.29 3.53 3.39
CA LEU A 409 14.64 3.14 2.14
C LEU A 409 13.59 4.16 1.65
N SER A 410 13.07 5.01 2.54
CA SER A 410 12.13 6.07 2.18
C SER A 410 12.81 7.29 1.53
N ILE A 411 14.13 7.46 1.63
CA ILE A 411 14.85 8.60 1.03
C ILE A 411 14.57 8.73 -0.48
N PRO A 412 14.84 7.71 -1.33
CA PRO A 412 14.57 7.82 -2.76
C PRO A 412 13.07 8.01 -3.08
N VAL A 413 12.19 7.44 -2.26
CA VAL A 413 10.74 7.57 -2.41
C VAL A 413 10.27 9.00 -2.15
N VAL A 414 10.78 9.63 -1.09
CA VAL A 414 10.48 11.03 -0.77
C VAL A 414 11.04 11.96 -1.84
N LEU A 415 12.26 11.73 -2.30
CA LEU A 415 12.85 12.49 -3.41
C LEU A 415 11.99 12.38 -4.68
N ASN A 416 11.46 11.18 -4.99
CA ASN A 416 10.55 10.99 -6.12
C ASN A 416 9.21 11.73 -5.93
N LEU A 417 8.64 11.73 -4.72
CA LEU A 417 7.39 12.47 -4.42
C LEU A 417 7.57 13.99 -4.52
N LEU A 418 8.73 14.51 -4.11
CA LEU A 418 9.07 15.92 -4.23
C LEU A 418 9.46 16.33 -5.66
N SER A 419 9.86 15.37 -6.50
CA SER A 419 10.21 15.61 -7.89
C SER A 419 8.99 16.06 -8.72
N PRO A 420 9.13 17.09 -9.58
CA PRO A 420 8.12 17.43 -10.58
C PRO A 420 7.87 16.29 -11.58
N ARG A 421 8.89 15.45 -11.84
CA ARG A 421 8.84 14.28 -12.73
C ARG A 421 8.75 12.99 -11.92
N GLN A 422 7.73 12.90 -11.07
CA GLN A 422 7.47 11.73 -10.25
C GLN A 422 7.28 10.49 -11.13
N VAL A 423 8.00 9.41 -10.82
CA VAL A 423 7.81 8.10 -11.45
C VAL A 423 6.77 7.30 -10.65
N MET A 424 5.85 6.64 -11.36
CA MET A 424 4.74 5.89 -10.79
C MET A 424 5.12 4.42 -10.53
N ASN A 425 4.57 3.83 -9.46
CA ASN A 425 4.65 2.40 -9.13
C ASN A 425 6.07 1.80 -9.17
N SER A 426 7.08 2.61 -8.84
CA SER A 426 8.48 2.22 -8.90
C SER A 426 8.97 1.67 -7.57
N SER A 427 9.78 0.61 -7.65
CA SER A 427 10.50 0.01 -6.54
C SER A 427 11.98 0.36 -6.67
N PHE A 428 12.58 0.98 -5.66
CA PHE A 428 14.00 1.37 -5.67
C PHE A 428 14.92 0.30 -5.08
N ASN A 429 14.36 -0.82 -4.65
CA ASN A 429 15.10 -1.96 -4.13
C ASN A 429 14.48 -3.27 -4.64
N PRO A 430 15.28 -4.33 -4.87
CA PRO A 430 14.80 -5.63 -5.37
C PRO A 430 13.81 -6.33 -4.43
N LEU A 431 13.87 -6.03 -3.13
CA LEU A 431 12.98 -6.59 -2.11
C LEU A 431 11.61 -5.88 -2.03
N ARG A 432 11.43 -4.77 -2.77
CA ARG A 432 10.21 -3.96 -2.83
C ARG A 432 9.63 -3.61 -1.45
N ILE A 433 10.50 -3.25 -0.50
CA ILE A 433 10.12 -3.00 0.90
C ILE A 433 9.47 -1.62 1.11
N VAL A 434 9.94 -0.61 0.38
CA VAL A 434 9.37 0.75 0.39
C VAL A 434 9.29 1.23 -1.06
N ASN A 435 8.08 1.51 -1.52
CA ASN A 435 7.80 1.81 -2.92
C ASN A 435 7.09 3.16 -3.10
N THR A 436 7.01 3.57 -4.36
CA THR A 436 6.15 4.67 -4.79
C THR A 436 4.86 4.12 -5.37
N TYR A 437 3.79 4.88 -5.23
CA TYR A 437 2.48 4.51 -5.74
C TYR A 437 1.89 5.67 -6.53
N GLY A 438 1.22 5.33 -7.61
CA GLY A 438 0.39 6.27 -8.35
C GLY A 438 -0.61 5.51 -9.19
N ALA A 439 -1.73 6.16 -9.47
CA ALA A 439 -2.79 5.60 -10.27
C ALA A 439 -3.37 6.68 -11.16
N PHE A 440 -3.55 6.35 -12.44
CA PHE A 440 -4.31 7.16 -13.40
C PHE A 440 -3.83 8.63 -13.51
N GLY A 441 -2.51 8.85 -13.55
CA GLY A 441 -1.94 10.19 -13.78
C GLY A 441 -2.41 10.81 -15.11
N SER A 442 -2.65 9.99 -16.12
CA SER A 442 -3.27 10.35 -17.40
C SER A 442 -4.52 9.53 -17.64
N ILE A 443 -5.53 10.15 -18.27
CA ILE A 443 -6.80 9.51 -18.62
C ILE A 443 -6.97 9.57 -20.13
N THR A 444 -7.24 8.44 -20.76
CA THR A 444 -7.60 8.42 -22.18
C THR A 444 -9.04 8.87 -22.37
N ARG A 445 -9.27 9.59 -23.47
CA ARG A 445 -10.60 10.08 -23.87
C ARG A 445 -11.32 9.11 -24.79
N GLU A 446 -10.54 8.34 -25.55
CA GLU A 446 -11.02 7.28 -26.42
C GLU A 446 -10.49 5.94 -25.93
N ARG A 447 -11.32 4.91 -26.06
CA ARG A 447 -10.97 3.54 -25.69
C ARG A 447 -10.68 2.73 -26.95
N THR A 448 -9.40 2.58 -27.26
CA THR A 448 -8.95 1.63 -28.28
C THR A 448 -8.75 0.26 -27.63
N GLU A 449 -9.15 -0.80 -28.32
CA GLU A 449 -9.03 -2.18 -27.84
C GLU A 449 -8.32 -3.05 -28.87
N VAL A 450 -7.41 -3.91 -28.41
CA VAL A 450 -6.82 -4.96 -29.24
C VAL A 450 -7.82 -6.10 -29.36
N ILE A 451 -8.19 -6.44 -30.59
CA ILE A 451 -9.06 -7.57 -30.92
C ILE A 451 -8.21 -8.65 -31.58
N LEU A 452 -8.23 -9.85 -31.01
CA LEU A 452 -7.60 -11.02 -31.62
C LEU A 452 -8.67 -11.79 -32.38
N GLN A 453 -8.42 -12.06 -33.66
CA GLN A 453 -9.34 -12.81 -34.51
C GLN A 453 -8.70 -14.11 -34.96
N GLY A 454 -9.49 -15.18 -34.98
CA GLY A 454 -9.11 -16.47 -35.55
C GLY A 454 -10.04 -16.83 -36.70
N THR A 455 -9.55 -17.64 -37.63
CA THR A 455 -10.38 -18.24 -38.68
C THR A 455 -10.14 -19.74 -38.73
N ALA A 456 -11.23 -20.51 -38.83
CA ALA A 456 -11.18 -21.94 -39.09
C ALA A 456 -11.15 -22.26 -40.60
N SER A 457 -11.24 -21.24 -41.47
CA SER A 457 -11.18 -21.40 -42.91
C SER A 457 -9.81 -21.91 -43.34
N ALA A 458 -9.78 -22.93 -44.19
CA ALA A 458 -8.53 -23.54 -44.67
C ALA A 458 -7.61 -22.55 -45.41
N ASN A 459 -8.19 -21.53 -46.05
CA ASN A 459 -7.47 -20.41 -46.64
C ASN A 459 -7.89 -19.11 -45.95
N ALA A 460 -7.02 -18.58 -45.07
CA ALA A 460 -7.27 -17.34 -44.35
C ALA A 460 -7.34 -16.09 -45.25
N SER A 461 -6.83 -16.17 -46.48
CA SER A 461 -6.89 -15.09 -47.48
C SER A 461 -8.10 -15.21 -48.41
N ALA A 462 -8.92 -16.25 -48.27
CA ALA A 462 -10.11 -16.38 -49.08
C ALA A 462 -11.12 -15.27 -48.73
N PRO A 463 -11.82 -14.68 -49.71
CA PRO A 463 -12.75 -13.57 -49.47
C PRO A 463 -13.97 -13.97 -48.64
N ASP A 464 -14.29 -15.25 -48.58
CA ASP A 464 -15.34 -15.86 -47.77
C ASP A 464 -14.84 -16.40 -46.41
N ALA A 465 -13.56 -16.17 -46.08
CA ALA A 465 -13.01 -16.59 -44.80
C ALA A 465 -13.70 -15.87 -43.63
N THR A 466 -14.29 -16.66 -42.73
CA THR A 466 -14.99 -16.14 -41.56
C THR A 466 -14.01 -15.95 -40.42
N TRP A 467 -13.88 -14.71 -39.96
CA TRP A 467 -13.05 -14.33 -38.82
C TRP A 467 -13.91 -14.13 -37.58
N GLU A 468 -13.54 -14.81 -36.50
CA GLU A 468 -14.23 -14.75 -35.22
C GLU A 468 -13.33 -14.12 -34.16
N ASP A 469 -13.91 -13.27 -33.33
CA ASP A 469 -13.20 -12.58 -32.26
C ASP A 469 -12.97 -13.54 -31.08
N TYR A 470 -11.72 -13.63 -30.61
CA TYR A 470 -11.40 -14.30 -29.35
C TYR A 470 -11.77 -13.42 -28.18
N GLU A 471 -12.87 -13.77 -27.53
CA GLU A 471 -13.36 -13.09 -26.33
C GLU A 471 -12.52 -13.43 -25.09
N PHE A 472 -12.26 -12.41 -24.27
CA PHE A 472 -11.55 -12.53 -23.00
C PHE A 472 -12.53 -12.68 -21.84
N LYS A 473 -12.03 -12.99 -20.63
CA LYS A 473 -12.90 -13.29 -19.49
C LYS A 473 -13.65 -12.06 -18.98
N CYS A 474 -13.01 -10.91 -18.92
CA CYS A 474 -13.57 -9.67 -18.37
C CYS A 474 -13.11 -8.40 -19.11
N LYS A 475 -12.07 -8.49 -19.95
CA LYS A 475 -11.70 -7.38 -20.85
C LYS A 475 -12.90 -7.04 -21.75
N PRO A 476 -13.22 -5.74 -21.93
CA PRO A 476 -14.23 -5.32 -22.91
C PRO A 476 -13.90 -5.78 -24.33
N GLY A 477 -14.94 -6.23 -25.03
CA GLY A 477 -14.94 -6.75 -26.39
C GLY A 477 -16.30 -6.46 -27.01
N ASP A 478 -17.16 -7.49 -27.11
CA ASP A 478 -18.56 -7.33 -27.54
C ASP A 478 -19.31 -6.17 -26.84
N LEU A 479 -19.83 -5.24 -27.64
CA LEU A 479 -20.58 -4.06 -27.21
C LEU A 479 -21.91 -4.41 -26.51
N ARG A 480 -22.44 -5.61 -26.72
CA ARG A 480 -23.68 -6.10 -26.09
C ARG A 480 -23.41 -6.81 -24.77
N ARG A 481 -22.15 -7.12 -24.46
CA ARG A 481 -21.78 -7.84 -23.25
C ARG A 481 -21.72 -6.90 -22.06
N ARG A 482 -22.38 -7.30 -20.97
CA ARG A 482 -22.31 -6.58 -19.70
C ARG A 482 -20.91 -6.72 -19.08
N PRO A 483 -20.31 -5.63 -18.54
CA PRO A 483 -19.04 -5.72 -17.84
C PRO A 483 -19.09 -6.65 -16.61
N CYS A 484 -17.97 -7.27 -16.26
CA CYS A 484 -17.90 -8.22 -15.15
C CYS A 484 -17.67 -7.51 -13.80
N LEU A 485 -18.05 -8.17 -12.70
CA LEU A 485 -17.66 -7.79 -11.35
C LEU A 485 -16.68 -8.84 -10.83
N ILE A 486 -15.40 -8.48 -10.72
CA ILE A 486 -14.33 -9.45 -10.39
C ILE A 486 -13.45 -9.07 -9.20
N SER A 487 -13.43 -7.80 -8.78
CA SER A 487 -12.64 -7.41 -7.60
C SER A 487 -13.07 -8.24 -6.37
N PRO A 488 -12.15 -8.87 -5.63
CA PRO A 488 -10.70 -8.65 -5.58
C PRO A 488 -9.83 -9.48 -6.55
N TYR A 489 -10.41 -10.36 -7.37
CA TYR A 489 -9.68 -11.21 -8.32
C TYR A 489 -9.05 -10.38 -9.46
N HIS A 490 -7.96 -10.91 -10.04
CA HIS A 490 -7.19 -10.23 -11.08
C HIS A 490 -6.94 -11.12 -12.29
N HIS A 491 -7.52 -10.79 -13.43
CA HIS A 491 -7.14 -11.37 -14.71
C HIS A 491 -5.98 -10.56 -15.30
N ARG A 492 -4.75 -11.10 -15.19
CA ARG A 492 -3.51 -10.39 -15.58
C ARG A 492 -3.48 -10.12 -17.09
N LEU A 493 -3.90 -11.11 -17.89
CA LEU A 493 -3.96 -10.99 -19.35
C LEU A 493 -4.96 -9.93 -19.80
N ASP A 494 -6.19 -10.02 -19.34
CA ASP A 494 -7.26 -9.06 -19.62
C ASP A 494 -6.85 -7.62 -19.25
N TRP A 495 -6.19 -7.46 -18.10
CA TRP A 495 -5.71 -6.15 -17.66
C TRP A 495 -4.60 -5.60 -18.55
N LEU A 496 -3.62 -6.43 -18.93
CA LEU A 496 -2.50 -5.97 -19.75
C LEU A 496 -2.88 -5.70 -21.21
N MET A 497 -3.97 -6.31 -21.71
CA MET A 497 -4.51 -5.95 -23.02
C MET A 497 -4.94 -4.48 -23.11
N TRP A 498 -5.40 -3.90 -22.00
CA TRP A 498 -5.69 -2.46 -21.94
C TRP A 498 -4.44 -1.61 -22.16
N PHE A 499 -3.30 -1.99 -21.57
CA PHE A 499 -2.03 -1.31 -21.80
C PHE A 499 -1.49 -1.54 -23.21
N ALA A 500 -1.65 -2.75 -23.76
CA ALA A 500 -1.21 -3.09 -25.10
C ALA A 500 -1.86 -2.19 -26.16
N ALA A 501 -3.10 -1.75 -25.94
CA ALA A 501 -3.81 -0.86 -26.86
C ALA A 501 -3.21 0.56 -26.96
N PHE A 502 -2.43 1.00 -25.96
CA PHE A 502 -1.78 2.33 -25.97
C PHE A 502 -0.37 2.32 -26.54
N GLN A 503 0.18 1.13 -26.79
CA GLN A 503 1.57 0.93 -27.14
C GLN A 503 1.71 0.30 -28.52
N THR A 504 2.89 0.39 -29.11
CA THR A 504 3.19 -0.35 -30.33
C THR A 504 3.39 -1.84 -30.01
N TYR A 505 3.17 -2.69 -31.01
CA TYR A 505 3.33 -4.15 -30.87
C TYR A 505 4.76 -4.53 -30.44
N GLU A 506 5.77 -3.74 -30.82
CA GLU A 506 7.18 -3.93 -30.46
C GLU A 506 7.42 -3.86 -28.94
N HIS A 507 6.63 -3.04 -28.24
CA HIS A 507 6.70 -2.94 -26.78
C HIS A 507 5.92 -4.06 -26.07
N ASN A 508 5.18 -4.89 -26.84
CA ASN A 508 4.30 -5.93 -26.33
C ASN A 508 4.56 -7.27 -27.04
N GLU A 509 5.81 -7.73 -27.03
CA GLU A 509 6.22 -9.02 -27.64
C GLU A 509 5.36 -10.20 -27.16
N TRP A 510 4.84 -10.15 -25.92
CA TRP A 510 3.94 -11.15 -25.37
C TRP A 510 2.61 -11.27 -26.15
N VAL A 511 2.14 -10.22 -26.82
CA VAL A 511 0.95 -10.25 -27.69
C VAL A 511 1.26 -11.05 -28.96
N ILE A 512 2.47 -10.90 -29.51
CA ILE A 512 2.94 -11.69 -30.65
C ILE A 512 3.07 -13.16 -30.24
N HIS A 513 3.65 -13.44 -29.07
CA HIS A 513 3.72 -14.81 -28.55
C HIS A 513 2.33 -15.42 -28.35
N LEU A 514 1.37 -14.63 -27.88
CA LEU A 514 -0.02 -15.08 -27.72
C LEU A 514 -0.64 -15.45 -29.07
N ALA A 515 -0.51 -14.60 -30.09
CA ALA A 515 -1.00 -14.87 -31.43
C ALA A 515 -0.31 -16.10 -32.05
N GLY A 516 1.02 -16.19 -31.94
CA GLY A 516 1.81 -17.30 -32.48
C GLY A 516 1.51 -18.66 -31.83
N LYS A 517 1.17 -18.69 -30.54
CA LYS A 517 0.80 -19.94 -29.84
C LYS A 517 -0.63 -20.40 -30.13
N GLN A 518 -1.50 -19.52 -30.58
CA GLN A 518 -2.85 -19.86 -31.01
C GLN A 518 -2.89 -20.39 -32.45
N ALA A 519 -1.88 -20.06 -33.26
CA ALA A 519 -1.72 -20.68 -34.58
C ALA A 519 -1.42 -22.18 -34.40
N PRO A 520 -2.13 -23.08 -35.10
CA PRO A 520 -1.79 -24.50 -35.07
C PRO A 520 -0.33 -24.68 -35.49
N ALA A 521 0.37 -25.65 -34.89
CA ALA A 521 1.78 -25.99 -35.14
C ALA A 521 2.03 -26.58 -36.55
N ALA A 522 1.45 -25.97 -37.58
CA ALA A 522 1.55 -26.33 -38.97
C ALA A 522 1.85 -25.07 -39.79
N ALA A 523 3.11 -24.62 -39.74
CA ALA A 523 3.87 -24.17 -40.91
C ALA A 523 5.19 -23.55 -40.43
N SER A 524 6.28 -24.22 -40.76
CA SER A 524 7.55 -23.56 -41.08
C SER A 524 7.33 -22.59 -42.24
N ALA A 525 6.74 -21.43 -41.96
CA ALA A 525 6.66 -20.30 -42.87
C ALA A 525 6.60 -19.05 -41.99
N ALA A 526 7.48 -18.08 -42.28
CA ALA A 526 7.48 -16.78 -41.63
C ALA A 526 6.05 -16.20 -41.57
N PRO A 527 5.68 -15.48 -40.50
CA PRO A 527 4.35 -14.87 -40.39
C PRO A 527 4.19 -13.83 -41.51
N GLN A 528 3.59 -14.25 -42.63
CA GLN A 528 3.19 -13.34 -43.69
C GLN A 528 1.92 -12.65 -43.24
N GLY A 529 2.06 -11.39 -42.82
CA GLY A 529 0.95 -10.44 -42.69
C GLY A 529 0.25 -10.44 -41.34
N PHE A 530 0.89 -9.84 -40.33
CA PHE A 530 0.14 -9.22 -39.23
C PHE A 530 -0.45 -7.89 -39.74
N SER A 531 -1.75 -7.83 -39.98
CA SER A 531 -2.45 -6.56 -40.22
C SER A 531 -3.13 -6.13 -38.92
N PRO A 532 -2.56 -5.17 -38.17
CA PRO A 532 -3.27 -4.58 -37.04
C PRO A 532 -4.37 -3.68 -37.60
N LYS A 533 -5.55 -4.24 -37.87
CA LYS A 533 -6.74 -3.41 -38.10
C LYS A 533 -7.25 -2.94 -36.74
N CYS A 534 -6.76 -1.79 -36.28
CA CYS A 534 -7.39 -1.04 -35.20
C CYS A 534 -8.76 -0.55 -35.69
N ARG A 535 -9.83 -1.28 -35.35
CA ARG A 535 -11.20 -0.81 -35.60
C ARG A 535 -11.62 0.03 -34.40
N ALA A 536 -11.66 1.34 -34.55
CA ALA A 536 -12.41 2.20 -33.63
C ALA A 536 -13.90 1.89 -33.83
N LEU A 537 -14.51 1.16 -32.90
CA LEU A 537 -15.95 0.95 -32.88
C LEU A 537 -16.58 2.12 -32.12
N PRO A 538 -17.34 3.01 -32.77
CA PRO A 538 -17.98 4.11 -32.08
C PRO A 538 -19.01 3.56 -31.10
N TRP A 539 -18.91 3.99 -29.84
CA TRP A 539 -20.02 3.93 -28.90
C TRP A 539 -21.16 4.76 -29.49
N GLY A 540 -22.37 4.19 -29.57
CA GLY A 540 -23.53 4.86 -30.16
C GLY A 540 -23.73 6.26 -29.54
N PRO A 541 -24.18 7.26 -30.32
CA PRO A 541 -24.18 8.65 -29.89
C PRO A 541 -25.07 8.83 -28.66
N ALA A 542 -24.46 9.25 -27.55
CA ALA A 542 -25.20 9.89 -26.48
C ALA A 542 -25.84 11.16 -27.04
N ARG A 543 -27.14 11.37 -26.78
CA ARG A 543 -27.87 12.58 -27.21
C ARG A 543 -27.08 13.83 -26.83
N PRO A 544 -26.94 14.82 -27.72
CA PRO A 544 -26.24 16.06 -27.39
C PRO A 544 -26.93 16.74 -26.20
N ARG A 545 -26.17 16.94 -25.11
CA ARG A 545 -26.59 17.79 -23.99
C ARG A 545 -26.54 19.23 -24.51
N THR A 546 -27.70 19.87 -24.62
CA THR A 546 -27.83 21.31 -24.81
C THR A 546 -27.11 22.05 -23.70
N ARG A 547 -25.98 22.70 -24.01
CA ARG A 547 -25.43 23.78 -23.16
C ARG A 547 -26.32 25.01 -23.37
N PRO A 548 -26.70 25.75 -22.32
CA PRO A 548 -27.04 27.15 -22.48
C PRO A 548 -25.76 27.89 -22.83
N GLU A 549 -25.69 28.46 -24.02
CA GLU A 549 -24.64 29.40 -24.40
C GLU A 549 -24.74 30.64 -23.52
N HIS A 550 -23.72 30.87 -22.69
CA HIS A 550 -23.50 32.19 -22.13
C HIS A 550 -22.71 33.00 -23.15
N ASN A 551 -23.40 33.97 -23.76
CA ASN A 551 -22.82 35.02 -24.59
C ASN A 551 -21.57 35.62 -23.93
N SER A 552 -20.44 35.56 -24.62
CA SER A 552 -19.30 36.44 -24.40
C SER A 552 -18.97 37.11 -25.74
N PRO A 553 -18.75 38.42 -25.78
CA PRO A 553 -18.72 39.19 -27.02
C PRO A 553 -17.41 38.98 -27.79
N GLU A 554 -17.55 38.99 -29.12
CA GLU A 554 -16.48 38.97 -30.10
C GLU A 554 -15.41 40.05 -29.84
N ALA A 555 -14.14 39.66 -29.92
CA ALA A 555 -13.02 40.58 -30.14
C ALA A 555 -12.62 40.51 -31.63
N PRO A 556 -12.29 41.65 -32.27
CA PRO A 556 -12.26 41.77 -33.72
C PRO A 556 -11.00 41.15 -34.33
N ARG A 557 -11.17 40.58 -35.54
CA ARG A 557 -10.09 40.18 -36.43
C ARG A 557 -9.44 41.43 -37.03
N SER A 558 -8.10 41.51 -36.98
CA SER A 558 -7.31 42.41 -37.82
C SER A 558 -6.36 41.57 -38.67
N HIS A 559 -6.51 41.75 -39.99
CA HIS A 559 -5.66 41.48 -41.16
C HIS A 559 -4.47 40.52 -41.06
#